data_AF-A0A9D4D1Q6-F1
#
_entry.id   AF-A0A9D4D1Q6-F1
#
_cell.length_a   1.000
_cell.length_b   1.000
_cell.length_c   1.000
_cell.angle_alpha   90.00
_cell.angle_beta   90.00
_cell.angle_gamma   90.00
#
_symmetry.space_group_name_H-M   'P 1'
#
loop_
_entity.id
_entity.type
_entity.pdbx_description
1 polymer ?
#
loop_
_entity_poly.entity_id
_entity_poly.type
_entity_poly.pdbx_seq_one_letter_code
_entity_poly.pdbx_strand_id
1 'polypeptide(L)'
;MSSSLTGQNASSTKPIDMSRTFSSHFRQDNLNVIWANLNVTYVKCLLYRDSREVGYVIFDAQESNYTNWVTKERVVDASWSDLTKAATYNNFSIVGD
;
A
#
# COMPACT_ATOMS: atom_id res chain seq x y z
N MET A 1 -37.66 26.07 4.34
CA MET A 1 -36.60 25.63 3.43
C MET A 1 -35.27 26.02 4.04
N SER A 2 -34.50 25.05 4.56
CA SER A 2 -33.10 25.26 4.90
C SER A 2 -32.41 23.92 4.71
N SER A 3 -31.74 23.78 3.58
CA SER A 3 -30.91 22.64 3.21
C SER A 3 -29.52 22.85 3.80
N SER A 4 -29.09 21.96 4.69
CA SER A 4 -27.69 21.83 5.08
C SER A 4 -27.13 20.56 4.47
N LEU A 5 -26.41 20.74 3.36
CA LEU A 5 -25.51 19.74 2.78
C LEU A 5 -24.25 19.71 3.65
N THR A 6 -24.17 18.76 4.58
CA THR A 6 -22.89 18.47 5.25
C THR A 6 -22.24 17.32 4.50
N GLY A 7 -21.27 17.68 3.64
CA GLY A 7 -20.44 16.73 2.93
C GLY A 7 -19.68 15.83 3.89
N GLN A 8 -19.97 14.53 3.83
CA GLN A 8 -19.14 13.50 4.42
C GLN A 8 -18.10 13.05 3.38
N ASN A 9 -17.06 13.85 3.19
CA ASN A 9 -15.79 13.37 2.63
C ASN A 9 -14.83 13.09 3.79
N ALA A 10 -15.20 12.12 4.64
CA ALA A 10 -14.27 11.52 5.58
C ALA A 10 -13.62 10.33 4.87
N SER A 11 -12.34 10.46 4.53
CA SER A 11 -11.51 9.31 4.18
C SER A 11 -11.56 8.35 5.37
N SER A 12 -12.28 7.24 5.25
CA SER A 12 -12.43 6.23 6.29
C SER A 12 -11.11 5.50 6.51
N THR A 13 -10.15 6.14 7.18
CA THR A 13 -8.94 5.48 7.64
C THR A 13 -9.25 4.80 8.96
N LYS A 14 -9.65 3.52 8.90
CA LYS A 14 -9.65 2.65 10.09
C LYS A 14 -8.22 2.63 10.64
N PRO A 15 -7.96 3.11 11.88
CA PRO A 15 -6.63 3.09 12.43
C PRO A 15 -6.12 1.65 12.53
N ILE A 16 -4.86 1.43 12.14
CA ILE A 16 -4.21 0.13 12.25
C ILE A 16 -3.91 -0.11 13.74
N ASP A 17 -4.55 -1.11 14.32
CA ASP A 17 -4.27 -1.55 15.68
C ASP A 17 -2.98 -2.38 15.70
N MET A 18 -1.87 -1.72 16.02
CA MET A 18 -0.52 -2.30 16.07
C MET A 18 -0.30 -3.24 17.27
N SER A 19 -1.24 -3.31 18.22
CA SER A 19 -1.16 -4.23 19.36
C SER A 19 -1.51 -5.67 18.99
N ARG A 20 -2.04 -5.89 17.78
CA ARG A 20 -2.44 -7.20 17.26
C ARG A 20 -1.34 -7.85 16.44
N THR A 21 -1.17 -9.15 16.61
CA THR A 21 -0.40 -9.97 15.68
C THR A 21 -1.26 -10.25 14.45
N PHE A 22 -0.84 -9.77 13.28
CA PHE A 22 -1.45 -10.12 12.01
C PHE A 22 -0.72 -11.31 11.40
N SER A 23 -1.46 -12.34 11.00
CA SER A 23 -0.91 -13.49 10.28
C SER A 23 -0.73 -13.22 8.77
N SER A 24 -1.11 -12.03 8.30
CA SER A 24 -1.05 -11.63 6.89
C SER A 24 -0.84 -10.12 6.72
N HIS A 25 -0.62 -9.68 5.49
CA HIS A 25 -0.53 -8.27 5.15
C HIS A 25 -1.85 -7.53 5.42
N PHE A 26 -1.80 -6.45 6.20
CA PHE A 26 -2.93 -5.55 6.35
C PHE A 26 -3.10 -4.68 5.11
N ARG A 27 -4.32 -4.60 4.58
CA ARG A 27 -4.74 -3.64 3.56
C ARG A 27 -6.19 -3.24 3.87
N GLN A 28 -6.64 -2.10 3.37
CA GLN A 28 -8.04 -1.71 3.55
C GLN A 28 -8.99 -2.71 2.86
N ASP A 29 -10.13 -2.95 3.51
CA ASP A 29 -11.23 -3.71 2.93
C ASP A 29 -11.76 -2.98 1.68
N ASN A 30 -12.19 -3.74 0.66
CA ASN A 30 -12.71 -3.23 -0.62
C ASN A 30 -11.73 -2.49 -1.54
N LEU A 31 -10.41 -2.57 -1.32
CA LEU A 31 -9.42 -1.96 -2.24
C LEU A 31 -9.62 -2.38 -3.70
N ASN A 32 -10.03 -3.62 -3.96
CA ASN A 32 -10.35 -4.10 -5.29
C ASN A 32 -11.48 -3.32 -5.99
N VAL A 33 -12.38 -2.71 -5.23
CA VAL A 33 -13.52 -1.93 -5.74
C VAL A 33 -13.15 -0.46 -5.86
N ILE A 34 -12.44 0.10 -4.86
CA ILE A 34 -12.20 1.54 -4.78
C ILE A 34 -10.94 2.01 -5.49
N TRP A 35 -9.97 1.12 -5.79
CA TRP A 35 -8.65 1.51 -6.32
C TRP A 35 -8.70 2.45 -7.52
N ALA A 36 -9.52 2.11 -8.52
CA ALA A 36 -9.66 2.89 -9.75
C ALA A 36 -10.18 4.32 -9.50
N ASN A 37 -10.88 4.54 -8.38
CA ASN A 37 -11.43 5.84 -8.00
C ASN A 37 -10.48 6.65 -7.10
N LEU A 38 -9.41 6.04 -6.58
CA LEU A 38 -8.48 6.70 -5.66
C LEU A 38 -7.41 7.53 -6.35
N ASN A 39 -7.19 7.36 -7.66
CA ASN A 39 -6.08 7.98 -8.40
C ASN A 39 -4.74 7.78 -7.67
N VAL A 40 -4.45 6.54 -7.27
CA VAL A 40 -3.28 6.20 -6.45
C VAL A 40 -1.99 6.54 -7.22
N THR A 41 -1.15 7.39 -6.64
CA THR A 41 0.16 7.76 -7.22
C THR A 41 1.29 6.94 -6.61
N TYR A 42 1.24 6.71 -5.30
CA TYR A 42 2.26 5.95 -4.58
C TYR A 42 1.62 4.96 -3.61
N VAL A 43 2.31 3.83 -3.42
CA VAL A 43 1.99 2.86 -2.37
C VAL A 43 3.22 2.66 -1.51
N LYS A 44 3.09 2.84 -0.19
CA LYS A 44 4.16 2.55 0.78
C LYS A 44 3.84 1.24 1.51
N CYS A 45 4.67 0.23 1.31
CA CYS A 45 4.70 -0.98 2.12
C CYS A 45 5.56 -0.73 3.36
N LEU A 46 5.03 -1.03 4.54
CA LEU A 46 5.72 -0.89 5.82
C LEU A 46 5.86 -2.26 6.48
N LEU A 47 7.07 -2.56 6.96
CA LEU A 47 7.33 -3.70 7.82
C LEU A 47 7.46 -3.21 9.26
N TYR A 48 6.67 -3.80 10.16
CA TYR A 48 6.72 -3.51 11.58
C TYR A 48 7.22 -4.70 12.39
N ARG A 49 7.98 -4.40 13.45
CA ARG A 49 8.34 -5.34 14.52
C ARG A 49 8.18 -4.62 15.84
N ASP A 50 7.51 -5.24 16.81
CA ASP A 50 7.28 -4.67 18.14
C ASP A 50 6.73 -3.23 18.11
N SER A 51 5.73 -3.00 17.24
CA SER A 51 5.13 -1.68 16.99
C SER A 51 6.08 -0.59 16.45
N ARG A 52 7.26 -0.97 15.93
CA ARG A 52 8.22 -0.05 15.29
C ARG A 52 8.39 -0.36 13.81
N GLU A 53 8.42 0.67 12.97
CA GLU A 53 8.79 0.53 11.55
C GLU A 53 10.24 0.06 11.48
N VAL A 54 10.47 -1.09 10.83
CA VAL A 54 11.81 -1.70 10.65
C VAL A 54 12.21 -1.82 9.18
N GLY A 55 11.31 -1.46 8.26
CA GLY A 55 11.62 -1.41 6.85
C GLY A 55 10.46 -0.88 6.02
N TYR A 56 10.75 -0.44 4.81
CA TYR A 56 9.76 0.05 3.86
C TYR A 56 10.16 -0.14 2.41
N VAL A 57 9.15 -0.11 1.53
CA VAL A 57 9.31 0.06 0.09
C VAL A 57 8.22 1.01 -0.41
N ILE A 58 8.60 1.98 -1.24
CA ILE A 58 7.69 2.90 -1.93
C ILE A 58 7.63 2.49 -3.40
N PHE A 59 6.42 2.32 -3.91
CA PHE A 59 6.14 2.00 -5.30
C PHE A 59 5.44 3.16 -6.00
N ASP A 60 5.79 3.38 -7.27
CA ASP A 60 5.00 4.16 -8.22
C ASP A 60 3.79 3.32 -8.66
N ALA A 61 2.62 3.78 -8.23
CA ALA A 61 1.34 3.11 -8.45
C ALA A 61 0.52 3.76 -9.58
N GLN A 62 1.08 4.73 -10.32
CA GLN A 62 0.39 5.30 -11.47
C GLN A 62 0.11 4.21 -12.52
N GLU A 63 -1.08 4.23 -13.11
CA GLU A 63 -1.51 3.25 -14.12
C GLU A 63 -1.48 1.79 -13.63
N SER A 64 -1.50 1.59 -12.31
CA SER A 64 -1.60 0.26 -11.69
C SER A 64 -3.02 0.00 -11.18
N ASN A 65 -3.29 -1.26 -10.86
CA ASN A 65 -4.49 -1.74 -10.18
C ASN A 65 -4.09 -2.33 -8.81
N TYR A 66 -5.07 -2.71 -8.00
CA TYR A 66 -4.86 -3.21 -6.64
C TYR A 66 -3.97 -4.46 -6.50
N THR A 67 -3.62 -5.15 -7.58
CA THR A 67 -2.77 -6.35 -7.58
C THR A 67 -1.43 -6.19 -8.30
N ASN A 68 -1.27 -5.25 -9.23
CA ASN A 68 -0.07 -5.16 -10.08
C ASN A 68 0.87 -3.97 -9.77
N TRP A 69 0.63 -3.23 -8.69
CA TRP A 69 1.51 -2.15 -8.24
C TRP A 69 2.83 -2.66 -7.64
N VAL A 70 2.89 -3.93 -7.20
CA VAL A 70 4.11 -4.58 -6.70
C VAL A 70 4.90 -5.15 -7.87
N THR A 71 5.75 -4.34 -8.49
CA THR A 71 6.76 -4.80 -9.45
C THR A 71 8.08 -4.06 -9.21
N LYS A 72 9.21 -4.67 -9.59
CA LYS A 72 10.52 -4.04 -9.32
C LYS A 72 10.69 -2.73 -10.09
N GLU A 73 10.13 -2.64 -11.29
CA GLU A 73 10.22 -1.47 -12.16
C GLU A 73 9.55 -0.24 -11.52
N ARG A 74 8.58 -0.49 -10.64
CA ARG A 74 7.82 0.51 -9.89
C ARG A 74 8.47 0.91 -8.58
N VAL A 75 9.58 0.30 -8.15
CA VAL A 75 10.28 0.71 -6.91
C VAL A 75 10.80 2.14 -7.06
N VAL A 76 10.38 3.02 -6.17
CA VAL A 76 10.83 4.42 -6.09
C VAL A 76 11.91 4.56 -5.02
N ASP A 77 11.69 3.96 -3.85
CA ASP A 77 12.60 4.01 -2.71
C ASP A 77 12.41 2.80 -1.81
N ALA A 78 13.44 2.39 -1.08
CA ALA A 78 13.39 1.26 -0.15
C ALA A 78 14.44 1.40 0.96
N SER A 79 14.13 0.86 2.14
CA SER A 79 15.11 0.79 3.24
C SER A 79 16.23 -0.23 3.00
N TRP A 80 16.07 -1.11 2.01
CA TRP A 80 17.03 -2.17 1.66
C TRP A 80 17.89 -1.72 0.48
N SER A 81 19.21 -1.69 0.67
CA SER A 81 20.17 -1.22 -0.34
C SER A 81 20.29 -2.11 -1.57
N ASP A 82 19.96 -3.39 -1.43
CA ASP A 82 19.95 -4.39 -2.50
C ASP A 82 18.61 -4.43 -3.26
N LEU A 83 17.57 -3.78 -2.73
CA LEU A 83 16.27 -3.68 -3.37
C LEU A 83 16.29 -2.58 -4.44
N THR A 84 16.84 -2.90 -5.61
CA THR A 84 16.96 -1.99 -6.75
C THR A 84 16.25 -2.53 -8.00
N LYS A 85 15.97 -1.65 -8.97
CA LYS A 85 15.43 -2.03 -10.28
C LYS A 85 16.37 -2.94 -11.07
N ALA A 86 17.67 -2.80 -10.84
CA ALA A 86 18.73 -3.55 -11.54
C ALA A 86 18.93 -4.96 -10.99
N ALA A 87 18.48 -5.24 -9.76
CA ALA A 87 18.62 -6.54 -9.15
C ALA A 87 17.70 -7.61 -9.80
N THR A 88 18.08 -8.87 -9.59
CA THR A 88 17.33 -10.05 -10.00
C THR A 88 16.68 -10.68 -8.78
N TYR A 89 15.41 -11.03 -8.88
CA TYR A 89 14.62 -11.63 -7.80
C TYR A 89 14.00 -12.93 -8.31
N ASN A 90 13.83 -13.90 -7.41
CA ASN A 90 13.18 -15.17 -7.75
C ASN A 90 11.68 -15.01 -7.95
N ASN A 91 11.04 -14.20 -7.09
CA ASN A 91 9.64 -13.82 -7.17
C ASN A 91 9.53 -12.35 -6.76
N PHE A 92 8.75 -11.55 -7.48
CA PHE A 92 8.53 -10.13 -7.13
C PHE A 92 7.14 -9.69 -7.57
N SER A 93 6.15 -10.11 -6.79
CA SER A 93 4.76 -9.74 -7.03
C SER A 93 3.96 -9.79 -5.73
N ILE A 94 2.70 -9.35 -5.82
CA ILE A 94 1.78 -9.36 -4.69
C ILE A 94 1.33 -10.78 -4.30
N VAL A 95 1.37 -11.71 -5.25
CA VAL A 95 0.94 -13.12 -5.10
C VAL A 95 2.11 -14.07 -4.87
N GLY A 96 3.35 -13.64 -5.16
CA GLY A 96 4.56 -14.42 -4.95
C GLY A 96 4.90 -15.37 -6.10
N ASP A 97 4.59 -14.97 -7.33
CA ASP A 97 4.97 -15.66 -8.59
C ASP A 97 6.26 -15.11 -9.22
#